data_AF-A0A496C069-F1
#
_entry.id   AF-A0A496C069-F1
#
_cell.length_a   1.000
_cell.length_b   1.000
_cell.length_c   1.000
_cell.angle_alpha   90.00
_cell.angle_beta   90.00
_cell.angle_gamma   90.00
#
_symmetry.space_group_name_H-M   'P 1'
#
loop_
_entity.id
_entity.type
_entity.pdbx_description
1 polymer ?
#
loop_
_entity_poly.entity_id
_entity_poly.type
_entity_poly.pdbx_seq_one_letter_code
_entity_poly.pdbx_strand_id
1 'polypeptide(L)'
;MKRFIFTGIIILFVMAGCGGGHSSTDGLITVDVNDSYSTKKELVLQDFMDVEYIPLETNDEFINRACVQAVGEKYIIVTNFYDDGNIFVYGRNGKAIRKINRKGQGGEEYVSMRSVSLDEENEEIFVNDFHAKKIRVYDLEGNFKRSLNQRSEKSSFYVEMLDYDKDNLICYDKFNFEVPFLLVSKQDGSITKEITVPYKEKQLFHIVERLYDKGETRAAGPGPYNSIIPFNGNWILFEASADTVYTLMPDYSLRPLIARTPPIHTMDPGVFVVLRLISDRYYFMESVTNIYDFNTGEGFPRKYFAYDTQEKKFFNYITYNDDYSYKKEIYMVTFPPINSKGELCSTINASDLCQDYKRGKLKGKLKEVAATLEEDDNRVVVLVRPKK
;
A
#
# COMPACT_ATOMS: atom_id res chain seq x y z
N MET A 1 -33.83 13.87 70.25
CA MET A 1 -32.68 12.97 70.51
C MET A 1 -32.73 11.85 69.48
N LYS A 2 -31.75 11.53 68.65
CA LYS A 2 -30.34 11.94 68.48
C LYS A 2 -30.05 11.98 66.97
N ARG A 3 -29.36 13.02 66.50
CA ARG A 3 -28.69 13.02 65.19
C ARG A 3 -27.55 12.00 65.25
N PHE A 4 -27.48 11.09 64.29
CA PHE A 4 -26.28 10.28 64.06
C PHE A 4 -25.57 10.84 62.83
N ILE A 5 -24.41 11.45 63.07
CA ILE A 5 -23.44 11.84 62.06
C ILE A 5 -22.59 10.60 61.80
N PHE A 6 -22.66 10.06 60.58
CA PHE A 6 -21.74 9.02 60.14
C PHE A 6 -20.49 9.71 59.58
N THR A 7 -19.43 9.75 60.39
CA THR A 7 -18.10 10.18 59.96
C THR A 7 -17.47 9.02 59.20
N GLY A 8 -17.64 9.00 57.87
CA GLY A 8 -16.94 8.07 56.99
C GLY A 8 -15.47 8.47 56.87
N ILE A 9 -14.58 7.64 57.42
CA ILE A 9 -13.13 7.75 57.25
C ILE A 9 -12.82 7.57 55.76
N ILE A 10 -12.35 8.62 55.10
CA ILE A 10 -11.73 8.54 53.78
C ILE A 10 -10.37 7.86 53.98
N ILE A 11 -10.32 6.56 53.71
CA ILE A 11 -9.06 5.84 53.57
C ILE A 11 -8.47 6.26 52.22
N LEU A 12 -7.50 7.16 52.27
CA LEU A 12 -6.62 7.46 51.17
C LEU A 12 -5.76 6.21 50.91
N PHE A 13 -6.12 5.42 49.90
CA PHE A 13 -5.21 4.41 49.36
C PHE A 13 -4.09 5.13 48.59
N VAL A 14 -3.01 5.42 49.30
CA VAL A 14 -1.72 5.75 48.70
C VAL A 14 -1.17 4.46 48.09
N MET A 15 -1.45 4.25 46.80
CA MET A 15 -0.69 3.27 46.01
C MET A 15 0.63 3.90 45.59
N ALA A 16 1.64 3.78 46.46
CA ALA A 16 3.03 3.86 46.05
C ALA A 16 3.40 2.57 45.28
N GLY A 17 4.10 2.74 44.17
CA GLY A 17 4.26 1.75 43.12
C GLY A 17 5.03 0.48 43.48
N CYS A 18 4.69 -0.58 42.75
CA CYS A 18 5.61 -1.65 42.37
C CYS A 18 5.80 -1.57 40.86
N GLY A 19 7.06 -1.45 40.45
CA GLY A 19 7.48 -1.39 39.06
C GLY A 19 7.19 -2.71 38.32
N GLY A 20 6.69 -2.57 37.11
CA GLY A 20 6.48 -3.65 36.16
C GLY A 20 6.22 -3.04 34.79
N GLY A 21 7.29 -2.98 33.99
CA GLY A 21 7.24 -2.62 32.56
C GLY A 21 6.72 -1.22 32.26
N HIS A 22 7.60 -0.23 32.19
CA HIS A 22 7.36 0.88 31.28
C HIS A 22 7.20 0.28 29.87
N SER A 23 5.97 0.12 29.39
CA SER A 23 5.76 0.17 27.94
C SER A 23 6.08 1.60 27.56
N SER A 24 7.32 1.84 27.16
CA SER A 24 7.78 3.14 26.73
C SER A 24 6.85 3.64 25.62
N THR A 25 6.04 4.64 25.92
CA THR A 25 5.37 5.51 24.92
C THR A 25 6.37 6.37 24.16
N ASP A 26 7.67 6.19 24.44
CA ASP A 26 8.83 6.80 23.82
C ASP A 26 8.99 6.28 22.38
N GLY A 27 8.07 6.71 21.50
CA GLY A 27 8.04 6.28 20.09
C GLY A 27 6.69 6.39 19.39
N LEU A 28 5.57 6.56 20.11
CA LEU A 28 4.25 6.73 19.47
C LEU A 28 4.13 8.13 18.88
N ILE A 29 3.85 8.21 17.57
CA ILE A 29 3.60 9.46 16.86
C ILE A 29 2.11 9.82 16.99
N THR A 30 1.79 11.02 17.47
CA THR A 30 0.40 11.50 17.50
C THR A 30 0.15 12.47 16.36
N VAL A 31 -0.75 12.13 15.44
CA VAL A 31 -1.19 12.99 14.33
C VAL A 31 -2.49 13.69 14.68
N ASP A 32 -2.50 15.03 14.68
CA ASP A 32 -3.73 15.80 14.74
C ASP A 32 -4.27 15.97 13.32
N VAL A 33 -5.45 15.40 13.07
CA VAL A 33 -6.10 15.39 11.76
C VAL A 33 -6.65 16.76 11.38
N ASN A 34 -6.90 17.62 12.36
CA ASN A 34 -7.41 18.98 12.14
C ASN A 34 -6.29 20.00 11.94
N ASP A 35 -5.05 19.67 12.31
CA ASP A 35 -3.92 20.56 12.10
C ASP A 35 -3.68 20.79 10.58
N SER A 36 -3.24 22.00 10.26
CA SER A 36 -2.86 22.39 8.91
C SER A 36 -1.34 22.46 8.73
N TYR A 37 -0.56 22.28 9.79
CA TYR A 37 0.91 22.32 9.85
C TYR A 37 1.51 23.54 9.13
N SER A 38 1.83 24.59 9.88
CA SER A 38 2.26 25.87 9.29
C SER A 38 3.56 25.82 8.48
N THR A 39 4.45 24.87 8.79
CA THR A 39 5.76 24.75 8.10
C THR A 39 5.61 23.99 6.80
N LYS A 40 6.13 24.55 5.71
CA LYS A 40 6.22 23.89 4.40
C LYS A 40 7.68 23.64 4.03
N LYS A 41 8.05 22.39 3.71
CA LYS A 41 9.38 22.01 3.24
C LYS A 41 9.35 21.62 1.77
N GLU A 42 10.36 22.05 1.02
CA GLU A 42 10.66 21.50 -0.30
C GLU A 42 11.68 20.38 -0.14
N LEU A 43 11.39 19.21 -0.70
CA LEU A 43 12.23 18.02 -0.60
C LEU A 43 12.61 17.51 -1.98
N VAL A 44 13.81 16.96 -2.11
CA VAL A 44 14.25 16.24 -3.29
C VAL A 44 14.24 14.75 -2.96
N LEU A 45 13.55 13.94 -3.77
CA LEU A 45 13.40 12.50 -3.51
C LEU A 45 14.76 11.80 -3.38
N GLN A 46 15.68 12.13 -4.29
CA GLN A 46 17.04 11.60 -4.34
C GLN A 46 17.90 12.00 -3.13
N ASP A 47 17.48 12.94 -2.27
CA ASP A 47 18.22 13.27 -1.04
C ASP A 47 18.08 12.16 0.01
N PHE A 48 16.92 11.49 0.07
CA PHE A 48 16.59 10.51 1.11
C PHE A 48 16.19 9.13 0.59
N MET A 49 16.02 8.95 -0.73
CA MET A 49 15.80 7.66 -1.38
C MET A 49 16.77 7.48 -2.55
N ASP A 50 17.06 6.24 -2.92
CA ASP A 50 17.70 5.92 -4.19
C ASP A 50 16.65 5.70 -5.28
N VAL A 51 16.91 6.22 -6.49
CA VAL A 51 16.00 6.10 -7.64
C VAL A 51 16.70 5.34 -8.77
N GLU A 52 15.99 4.39 -9.35
CA GLU A 52 16.41 3.58 -10.48
C GLU A 52 15.35 3.60 -11.59
N TYR A 53 15.80 3.71 -12.84
CA TYR A 53 14.96 3.76 -14.03
C TYR A 53 15.24 2.53 -14.89
N ILE A 54 14.21 1.72 -15.13
CA ILE A 54 14.33 0.44 -15.83
C ILE A 54 13.41 0.50 -17.07
N PRO A 55 13.95 0.78 -18.27
CA PRO A 55 13.17 0.68 -19.48
C PRO A 55 12.80 -0.78 -19.73
N LEU A 56 11.51 -1.05 -19.88
CA LEU A 56 11.03 -2.39 -20.23
C LEU A 56 11.17 -2.59 -21.73
N GLU A 57 11.74 -3.71 -22.15
CA GLU A 57 11.88 -4.06 -23.55
C GLU A 57 10.51 -4.12 -24.24
N THR A 58 10.44 -3.51 -25.42
CA THR A 58 9.27 -3.47 -26.29
C THR A 58 9.53 -4.28 -27.55
N ASN A 59 8.60 -5.15 -27.89
CA ASN A 59 8.52 -5.86 -29.17
C ASN A 59 7.08 -6.35 -29.38
N ASP A 60 6.78 -6.94 -30.54
CA ASP A 60 5.42 -7.37 -30.91
C ASP A 60 4.74 -8.27 -29.86
N GLU A 61 5.50 -9.06 -29.11
CA GLU A 61 4.97 -9.94 -28.06
C GLU A 61 4.90 -9.28 -26.69
N PHE A 62 5.75 -8.29 -26.43
CA PHE A 62 5.91 -7.59 -25.16
C PHE A 62 5.44 -6.14 -25.29
N ILE A 63 4.15 -5.96 -25.53
CA ILE A 63 3.49 -4.65 -25.45
C ILE A 63 2.61 -4.63 -24.21
N ASN A 64 2.87 -3.72 -23.29
CA ASN A 64 2.09 -3.57 -22.06
C ASN A 64 2.06 -2.13 -21.56
N ARG A 65 1.14 -1.88 -20.62
CA ARG A 65 0.99 -0.57 -19.96
C ARG A 65 1.67 -0.51 -18.59
N ALA A 66 2.63 -1.39 -18.34
CA ALA A 66 3.45 -1.51 -17.13
C ALA A 66 2.68 -1.42 -15.80
N CYS A 67 1.62 -2.23 -15.63
CA CYS A 67 1.05 -2.42 -14.30
C CYS A 67 1.97 -3.38 -13.52
N VAL A 68 3.00 -2.83 -12.88
CA VAL A 68 3.99 -3.63 -12.13
C VAL A 68 3.32 -4.26 -10.92
N GLN A 69 3.38 -5.58 -10.82
CA GLN A 69 2.75 -6.38 -9.77
C GLN A 69 3.76 -6.79 -8.69
N ALA A 70 5.00 -7.09 -9.08
CA ALA A 70 6.06 -7.49 -8.15
C ALA A 70 7.44 -7.19 -8.75
N VAL A 71 8.42 -6.93 -7.87
CA VAL A 71 9.84 -6.76 -8.23
C VAL A 71 10.69 -7.61 -7.29
N GLY A 72 11.41 -8.59 -7.83
CA GLY A 72 12.41 -9.38 -7.13
C GLY A 72 13.85 -8.93 -7.45
N GLU A 73 14.83 -9.72 -7.05
CA GLU A 73 16.24 -9.53 -7.41
C GLU A 73 16.50 -9.87 -8.88
N LYS A 74 15.80 -10.86 -9.43
CA LYS A 74 15.98 -11.36 -10.80
C LYS A 74 14.84 -10.93 -11.72
N TYR A 75 13.61 -10.88 -11.22
CA TYR A 75 12.42 -10.73 -12.05
C TYR A 75 11.60 -9.49 -11.74
N ILE A 76 10.94 -8.95 -12.76
CA ILE A 76 9.88 -7.95 -12.64
C ILE A 76 8.63 -8.57 -13.26
N ILE A 77 7.54 -8.59 -12.49
CA ILE A 77 6.25 -9.12 -12.94
C ILE A 77 5.34 -7.94 -13.29
N VAL A 78 4.83 -7.96 -14.52
CA VAL A 78 4.03 -6.88 -15.08
C VAL A 78 2.74 -7.44 -15.67
N THR A 79 1.64 -6.72 -15.49
CA THR A 79 0.36 -7.01 -16.14
C THR A 79 -0.15 -5.77 -16.87
N ASN A 80 -1.33 -5.89 -17.47
CA ASN A 80 -2.06 -4.77 -18.04
C ASN A 80 -3.18 -4.29 -17.10
N PHE A 81 -3.49 -2.99 -17.13
CA PHE A 81 -4.60 -2.42 -16.37
C PHE A 81 -5.97 -2.95 -16.82
N TYR A 82 -6.09 -3.28 -18.10
CA TYR A 82 -7.22 -4.07 -18.60
C TYR A 82 -6.83 -5.54 -18.53
N ASP A 83 -7.74 -6.35 -18.01
CA ASP A 83 -7.51 -7.79 -17.85
C ASP A 83 -7.63 -8.49 -19.22
N ASP A 84 -6.55 -8.44 -20.00
CA ASP A 84 -6.31 -9.26 -21.19
C ASP A 84 -5.74 -10.65 -20.84
N GLY A 85 -5.54 -10.90 -19.55
CA GLY A 85 -4.96 -12.13 -19.02
C GLY A 85 -3.45 -12.24 -19.13
N ASN A 86 -2.73 -11.24 -19.64
CA ASN A 86 -1.28 -11.37 -19.84
C ASN A 86 -0.50 -11.03 -18.55
N ILE A 87 0.45 -11.90 -18.22
CA ILE A 87 1.49 -11.69 -17.21
C ILE A 87 2.83 -11.69 -17.95
N PHE A 88 3.54 -10.58 -17.89
CA PHE A 88 4.86 -10.43 -18.48
C PHE A 88 5.93 -10.59 -17.41
N VAL A 89 6.88 -11.48 -17.67
CA VAL A 89 8.07 -11.72 -16.86
C VAL A 89 9.23 -11.03 -17.56
N TYR A 90 9.80 -10.05 -16.88
CA TYR A 90 11.00 -9.34 -17.31
C TYR A 90 12.16 -9.69 -16.39
N GLY A 91 13.38 -9.63 -16.93
CA GLY A 91 14.58 -9.60 -16.11
C GLY A 91 14.69 -8.28 -15.36
N ARG A 92 15.48 -8.26 -14.29
CA ARG A 92 15.71 -7.05 -13.48
C ARG A 92 16.26 -5.87 -14.28
N ASN A 93 16.94 -6.16 -15.38
CA ASN A 93 17.46 -5.19 -16.35
C ASN A 93 16.43 -4.69 -17.37
N GLY A 94 15.15 -5.09 -17.24
CA GLY A 94 14.07 -4.71 -18.15
C GLY A 94 13.99 -5.56 -19.43
N LYS A 95 14.83 -6.59 -19.59
CA LYS A 95 14.77 -7.47 -20.78
C LYS A 95 13.60 -8.44 -20.71
N ALA A 96 12.94 -8.62 -21.83
CA ALA A 96 11.81 -9.54 -21.96
C ALA A 96 12.28 -10.99 -21.74
N ILE A 97 11.62 -11.73 -20.86
CA ILE A 97 11.92 -13.15 -20.64
C ILE A 97 10.79 -14.01 -21.18
N ARG A 98 9.56 -13.80 -20.68
CA ARG A 98 8.39 -14.57 -21.10
C ARG A 98 7.08 -13.83 -20.87
N LYS A 99 6.06 -14.22 -21.64
CA LYS A 99 4.66 -13.85 -21.45
C LYS A 99 3.85 -15.11 -21.13
N ILE A 100 3.06 -15.03 -20.07
CA ILE A 100 2.16 -16.08 -19.59
C ILE A 100 0.73 -15.59 -19.78
N ASN A 101 -0.14 -16.44 -20.32
CA ASN A 101 -1.57 -16.19 -20.34
C ASN A 101 -2.32 -17.49 -20.03
N ARG A 102 -3.01 -17.51 -18.90
CA ARG A 102 -3.86 -18.63 -18.45
C ARG A 102 -5.28 -18.14 -18.18
N LYS A 103 -5.73 -17.12 -18.91
CA LYS A 103 -7.08 -16.59 -18.77
C LYS A 103 -8.09 -17.50 -19.44
N GLY A 104 -9.10 -17.92 -18.67
CA GLY A 104 -10.17 -18.78 -19.17
C GLY A 104 -11.02 -19.33 -18.03
N GLN A 105 -11.88 -20.31 -18.33
CA GLN A 105 -12.84 -20.89 -17.38
C GLN A 105 -12.46 -22.30 -16.90
N GLY A 106 -11.31 -22.81 -17.34
CA GLY A 106 -10.77 -24.12 -16.99
C GLY A 106 -10.35 -24.23 -15.52
N GLY A 107 -10.18 -25.47 -15.07
CA GLY A 107 -9.77 -25.78 -13.70
C GLY A 107 -8.41 -25.21 -13.30
N GLU A 108 -7.54 -24.99 -14.28
CA GLU A 108 -6.16 -24.50 -14.15
C GLU A 108 -5.96 -23.09 -14.72
N GLU A 109 -7.05 -22.37 -14.94
CA GLU A 109 -7.08 -21.02 -15.53
C GLU A 109 -7.59 -20.02 -14.49
N TYR A 110 -7.19 -18.75 -14.62
CA TYR A 110 -7.82 -17.67 -13.88
C TYR A 110 -8.91 -17.01 -14.71
N VAL A 111 -10.04 -16.70 -14.05
CA VAL A 111 -11.13 -15.96 -14.71
C VAL A 111 -10.97 -14.45 -14.56
N SER A 112 -10.36 -13.99 -13.46
CA SER A 112 -10.18 -12.57 -13.16
C SER A 112 -8.91 -12.33 -12.38
N MET A 113 -7.88 -11.85 -13.08
CA MET A 113 -6.59 -11.54 -12.46
C MET A 113 -6.64 -10.15 -11.81
N ARG A 114 -6.76 -10.11 -10.49
CA ARG A 114 -6.74 -8.84 -9.73
C ARG A 114 -5.34 -8.37 -9.39
N SER A 115 -4.48 -9.29 -8.95
CA SER A 115 -3.10 -9.01 -8.57
C SER A 115 -2.24 -10.26 -8.72
N VAL A 116 -0.94 -10.07 -8.82
CA VAL A 116 0.05 -11.16 -8.89
C VAL A 116 1.15 -10.92 -7.85
N SER A 117 1.36 -11.88 -6.95
CA SER A 117 2.53 -11.87 -6.04
C SER A 117 3.60 -12.81 -6.58
N LEU A 118 4.87 -12.51 -6.30
CA LEU A 118 6.02 -13.31 -6.72
C LEU A 118 6.70 -13.91 -5.48
N ASP A 119 6.85 -15.23 -5.47
CA ASP A 119 7.82 -15.93 -4.64
C ASP A 119 9.02 -16.27 -5.52
N GLU A 120 10.06 -15.45 -5.44
CA GLU A 120 11.24 -15.60 -6.29
C GLU A 120 12.15 -16.75 -5.85
N GLU A 121 12.13 -17.15 -4.58
CA GLU A 121 12.94 -18.28 -4.08
C GLU A 121 12.44 -19.59 -4.70
N ASN A 122 11.13 -19.76 -4.81
CA ASN A 122 10.49 -20.95 -5.38
C ASN A 122 10.12 -20.80 -6.87
N GLU A 123 10.39 -19.64 -7.47
CA GLU A 123 10.01 -19.29 -8.84
C GLU A 123 8.50 -19.54 -9.12
N GLU A 124 7.66 -19.12 -8.17
CA GLU A 124 6.21 -19.22 -8.24
C GLU A 124 5.54 -17.85 -8.31
N ILE A 125 4.45 -17.77 -9.07
CA ILE A 125 3.53 -16.63 -9.05
C ILE A 125 2.18 -17.03 -8.47
N PHE A 126 1.63 -16.13 -7.65
CA PHE A 126 0.34 -16.28 -6.99
C PHE A 126 -0.62 -15.29 -7.60
N VAL A 127 -1.53 -15.78 -8.44
CA VAL A 127 -2.56 -14.97 -9.11
C VAL A 127 -3.80 -14.93 -8.24
N ASN A 128 -4.17 -13.73 -7.78
CA ASN A 128 -5.42 -13.51 -7.06
C ASN A 128 -6.59 -13.54 -8.05
N ASP A 129 -7.24 -14.70 -8.16
CA ASP A 129 -8.39 -14.94 -9.03
C ASP A 129 -9.68 -14.50 -8.35
N PHE A 130 -9.96 -13.21 -8.50
CA PHE A 130 -10.92 -12.46 -7.69
C PHE A 130 -12.34 -13.02 -7.79
N HIS A 131 -12.83 -13.28 -9.00
CA HIS A 131 -14.18 -13.79 -9.21
C HIS A 131 -14.33 -15.27 -8.83
N ALA A 132 -13.27 -16.07 -8.96
CA ALA A 132 -13.29 -17.46 -8.51
C ALA A 132 -13.09 -17.63 -6.99
N LYS A 133 -12.71 -16.56 -6.28
CA LYS A 133 -12.31 -16.60 -4.86
C LYS A 133 -11.20 -17.62 -4.59
N LYS A 134 -10.21 -17.65 -5.49
CA LYS A 134 -9.07 -18.56 -5.43
C LYS A 134 -7.76 -17.81 -5.59
N ILE A 135 -6.68 -18.42 -5.16
CA ILE A 135 -5.33 -18.04 -5.55
C ILE A 135 -4.84 -19.15 -6.48
N ARG A 136 -4.51 -18.80 -7.73
CA ARG A 136 -3.94 -19.75 -8.70
C ARG A 136 -2.43 -19.65 -8.65
N VAL A 137 -1.76 -20.79 -8.48
CA VAL A 137 -0.30 -20.85 -8.38
C VAL A 137 0.26 -21.45 -9.66
N TYR A 138 1.19 -20.72 -10.28
CA TYR A 138 1.94 -21.17 -11.45
C TYR A 138 3.43 -21.06 -11.16
N ASP A 139 4.25 -21.85 -11.87
CA ASP A 139 5.67 -21.53 -11.98
C ASP A 139 5.88 -20.32 -12.92
N LEU A 140 7.11 -19.82 -13.00
CA LEU A 140 7.45 -18.75 -13.94
C LEU A 140 7.34 -19.17 -15.41
N GLU A 141 7.26 -20.47 -15.73
CA GLU A 141 6.99 -20.99 -17.09
C GLU A 141 5.51 -20.88 -17.47
N GLY A 142 4.63 -20.61 -16.50
CA GLY A 142 3.18 -20.56 -16.69
C GLY A 142 2.49 -21.92 -16.55
N ASN A 143 3.21 -22.94 -16.07
CA ASN A 143 2.61 -24.23 -15.75
C ASN A 143 1.85 -24.13 -14.44
N PHE A 144 0.62 -24.64 -14.45
CA PHE A 144 -0.21 -24.67 -13.25
C PHE A 144 0.38 -25.64 -12.22
N LYS A 145 0.46 -25.18 -10.96
CA LYS A 145 0.94 -26.01 -9.84
C LYS A 145 -0.22 -26.44 -8.95
N ARG A 146 -1.02 -25.47 -8.48
CA ARG A 146 -2.11 -25.71 -7.52
C ARG A 146 -3.07 -24.53 -7.45
N SER A 147 -4.19 -24.74 -6.77
CA SER A 147 -5.13 -23.68 -6.39
C SER A 147 -5.33 -23.65 -4.89
N LEU A 148 -5.31 -22.46 -4.31
CA LEU A 148 -5.59 -22.22 -2.90
C LEU A 148 -6.98 -21.61 -2.80
N ASN A 149 -7.82 -22.13 -1.90
CA ASN A 149 -9.14 -21.55 -1.67
C ASN A 149 -9.02 -20.33 -0.78
N GLN A 150 -9.62 -19.19 -1.17
CA GLN A 150 -9.81 -18.10 -0.23
C GLN A 150 -10.93 -18.50 0.75
N ARG A 151 -10.65 -18.49 2.05
CA ARG A 151 -11.55 -19.07 3.07
C ARG A 151 -12.89 -18.33 3.09
N SER A 152 -14.01 -19.04 3.10
CA SER A 152 -15.34 -18.50 2.72
C SER A 152 -16.30 -18.11 3.87
N GLU A 153 -15.90 -18.18 5.14
CA GLU A 153 -16.87 -18.01 6.26
C GLU A 153 -17.08 -16.55 6.68
N LYS A 154 -16.03 -15.74 6.68
CA LYS A 154 -16.04 -14.32 7.10
C LYS A 154 -15.34 -13.39 6.11
N SER A 155 -14.88 -13.93 4.99
CA SER A 155 -14.09 -13.22 3.99
C SER A 155 -14.93 -12.90 2.75
N SER A 156 -14.74 -11.70 2.22
CA SER A 156 -15.30 -11.34 0.92
C SER A 156 -14.30 -11.67 -0.20
N PHE A 157 -13.05 -11.21 -0.06
CA PHE A 157 -11.91 -11.48 -0.96
C PHE A 157 -10.67 -10.69 -0.48
N TYR A 158 -9.48 -11.10 -0.90
CA TYR A 158 -8.25 -10.34 -0.64
C TYR A 158 -8.11 -9.16 -1.61
N VAL A 159 -8.06 -7.92 -1.08
CA VAL A 159 -7.83 -6.71 -1.87
C VAL A 159 -6.35 -6.43 -2.12
N GLU A 160 -5.49 -6.81 -1.16
CA GLU A 160 -4.03 -6.76 -1.23
C GLU A 160 -3.51 -8.14 -0.84
N MET A 161 -2.43 -8.57 -1.52
CA MET A 161 -1.77 -9.85 -1.32
C MET A 161 -0.29 -9.67 -1.64
N LEU A 162 0.57 -9.91 -0.66
CA LEU A 162 2.02 -9.73 -0.77
C LEU A 162 2.75 -10.98 -0.27
N ASP A 163 3.95 -11.18 -0.80
CA ASP A 163 4.86 -12.22 -0.32
C ASP A 163 5.38 -11.85 1.08
N TYR A 164 5.06 -12.66 2.10
CA TYR A 164 5.36 -12.33 3.50
C TYR A 164 6.65 -13.00 3.98
N ASP A 165 6.68 -14.33 3.92
CA ASP A 165 7.84 -15.15 4.27
C ASP A 165 7.88 -16.38 3.35
N LYS A 166 8.79 -17.32 3.63
CA LYS A 166 8.95 -18.54 2.86
C LYS A 166 7.66 -19.34 2.69
N ASP A 167 6.82 -19.38 3.73
CA ASP A 167 5.68 -20.29 3.82
C ASP A 167 4.34 -19.56 3.61
N ASN A 168 4.29 -18.24 3.72
CA ASN A 168 3.05 -17.47 3.81
C ASN A 168 3.02 -16.25 2.88
N LEU A 169 1.80 -15.95 2.42
CA LEU A 169 1.40 -14.64 1.92
C LEU A 169 0.77 -13.84 3.05
N ILE A 170 0.90 -12.51 3.00
CA ILE A 170 0.10 -11.59 3.83
C ILE A 170 -1.02 -11.00 2.99
N CYS A 171 -2.25 -11.14 3.46
CA CYS A 171 -3.46 -10.72 2.76
C CYS A 171 -4.25 -9.72 3.60
N TYR A 172 -4.87 -8.75 2.92
CA TYR A 172 -5.83 -7.84 3.52
C TYR A 172 -7.21 -8.04 2.90
N ASP A 173 -8.21 -8.30 3.76
CA ASP A 173 -9.63 -8.31 3.40
C ASP A 173 -10.31 -7.09 4.02
N LYS A 174 -10.49 -6.06 3.18
CA LYS A 174 -11.15 -4.81 3.54
C LYS A 174 -12.56 -5.01 4.12
N PHE A 175 -13.26 -6.07 3.70
CA PHE A 175 -14.65 -6.34 4.06
C PHE A 175 -14.78 -7.43 5.12
N ASN A 176 -13.69 -7.93 5.69
CA ASN A 176 -13.75 -8.71 6.92
C ASN A 176 -13.85 -7.74 8.10
N PHE A 177 -14.98 -7.80 8.82
CA PHE A 177 -15.31 -6.88 9.91
C PHE A 177 -14.71 -7.30 11.25
N GLU A 178 -14.08 -8.47 11.33
CA GLU A 178 -13.48 -9.00 12.56
C GLU A 178 -11.96 -9.16 12.43
N VAL A 179 -11.50 -9.74 11.31
CA VAL A 179 -10.09 -10.08 11.08
C VAL A 179 -9.66 -9.60 9.69
N PRO A 180 -9.24 -8.33 9.55
CA PRO A 180 -8.89 -7.76 8.26
C PRO A 180 -7.57 -8.31 7.68
N PHE A 181 -6.61 -8.71 8.50
CA PHE A 181 -5.29 -9.16 8.04
C PHE A 181 -5.08 -10.65 8.33
N LEU A 182 -4.56 -11.37 7.34
CA LEU A 182 -4.39 -12.82 7.39
C LEU A 182 -3.02 -13.21 6.87
N LEU A 183 -2.37 -14.18 7.51
CA LEU A 183 -1.30 -14.96 6.90
C LEU A 183 -1.89 -16.24 6.31
N VAL A 184 -1.59 -16.46 5.03
CA VAL A 184 -2.15 -17.54 4.22
C VAL A 184 -1.02 -18.43 3.73
N SER A 185 -1.07 -19.71 4.09
CA SER A 185 -0.12 -20.73 3.67
C SER A 185 -0.05 -20.78 2.14
N LYS A 186 1.16 -20.64 1.59
CA LYS A 186 1.45 -20.82 0.16
C LYS A 186 1.22 -22.26 -0.29
N GLN A 187 1.30 -23.23 0.61
CA GLN A 187 1.18 -24.65 0.28
C GLN A 187 -0.26 -25.04 -0.04
N ASP A 188 -1.21 -24.65 0.80
CA ASP A 188 -2.59 -25.16 0.76
C ASP A 188 -3.68 -24.08 0.94
N GLY A 189 -3.31 -22.83 1.22
CA GLY A 189 -4.24 -21.73 1.45
C GLY A 189 -4.85 -21.70 2.84
N SER A 190 -4.39 -22.55 3.76
CA SER A 190 -4.83 -22.51 5.16
C SER A 190 -4.42 -21.19 5.82
N ILE A 191 -5.26 -20.69 6.73
CA ILE A 191 -4.93 -19.48 7.50
C ILE A 191 -3.98 -19.89 8.63
N THR A 192 -2.73 -19.45 8.55
CA THR A 192 -1.70 -19.75 9.56
C THR A 192 -1.72 -18.74 10.71
N LYS A 193 -2.18 -17.51 10.42
CA LYS A 193 -2.36 -16.47 11.44
C LYS A 193 -3.49 -15.51 11.09
N GLU A 194 -4.30 -15.21 12.09
CA GLU A 194 -5.27 -14.11 12.08
C GLU A 194 -4.66 -12.91 12.82
N ILE A 195 -4.70 -11.72 12.21
CA ILE A 195 -4.15 -10.48 12.76
C ILE A 195 -5.26 -9.45 12.88
N THR A 196 -5.63 -9.13 14.12
CA THR A 196 -6.68 -8.17 14.43
C THR A 196 -6.08 -6.84 14.88
N VAL A 197 -6.44 -5.78 14.17
CA VAL A 197 -6.15 -4.39 14.59
C VAL A 197 -7.36 -3.89 15.41
N PRO A 198 -7.16 -3.29 16.59
CA PRO A 198 -8.27 -2.82 17.41
C PRO A 198 -8.94 -1.58 16.82
N TYR A 199 -10.27 -1.62 16.70
CA TYR A 199 -11.12 -0.48 16.39
C TYR A 199 -12.50 -0.63 17.04
N LYS A 200 -13.21 0.49 17.23
CA LYS A 200 -14.52 0.50 17.88
C LYS A 200 -15.64 0.06 16.94
N GLU A 201 -15.69 0.64 15.75
CA GLU A 201 -16.72 0.42 14.73
C GLU A 201 -16.07 0.41 13.36
N LYS A 202 -16.53 -0.46 12.46
CA LYS A 202 -15.98 -0.52 11.09
C LYS A 202 -16.31 0.77 10.35
N GLN A 203 -15.30 1.40 9.78
CA GLN A 203 -15.42 2.58 8.93
C GLN A 203 -15.08 2.19 7.50
N LEU A 204 -15.97 2.54 6.58
CA LEU A 204 -15.75 2.29 5.17
C LEU A 204 -15.09 3.51 4.54
N PHE A 205 -13.82 3.36 4.18
CA PHE A 205 -13.12 4.36 3.37
C PHE A 205 -13.47 4.16 1.89
N HIS A 206 -14.76 4.39 1.62
CA HIS A 206 -15.47 4.44 0.35
C HIS A 206 -16.90 4.92 0.63
N ILE A 207 -17.54 5.53 -0.35
CA ILE A 207 -18.92 6.01 -0.26
C ILE A 207 -19.78 5.14 -1.19
N VAL A 208 -20.93 4.68 -0.69
CA VAL A 208 -21.93 3.94 -1.46
C VAL A 208 -23.25 4.71 -1.42
N GLU A 209 -23.81 5.02 -2.58
CA GLU A 209 -25.12 5.62 -2.74
C GLU A 209 -26.08 4.58 -3.33
N ARG A 210 -27.24 4.39 -2.70
CA ARG A 210 -28.31 3.50 -3.19
C ARG A 210 -29.50 4.33 -3.64
N LEU A 211 -29.77 4.33 -4.94
CA LEU A 211 -30.90 5.00 -5.57
C LEU A 211 -32.03 3.99 -5.74
N TYR A 212 -32.83 3.82 -4.68
CA TYR A 212 -33.88 2.79 -4.63
C TYR A 212 -34.96 2.98 -5.70
N ASP A 213 -35.26 4.21 -6.07
CA ASP A 213 -36.20 4.59 -7.14
C ASP A 213 -35.73 4.12 -8.53
N LYS A 214 -34.41 4.02 -8.73
CA LYS A 214 -33.79 3.61 -10.00
C LYS A 214 -33.26 2.18 -9.98
N GLY A 215 -33.30 1.50 -8.84
CA GLY A 215 -32.67 0.19 -8.66
C GLY A 215 -31.15 0.22 -8.86
N GLU A 216 -30.52 1.39 -8.66
CA GLU A 216 -29.11 1.62 -8.98
C GLU A 216 -28.28 1.75 -7.69
N THR A 217 -27.06 1.21 -7.68
CA THR A 217 -26.07 1.43 -6.63
C THR A 217 -24.82 2.01 -7.23
N ARG A 218 -24.35 3.13 -6.69
CA ARG A 218 -23.12 3.81 -7.10
C ARG A 218 -22.12 3.75 -5.95
N ALA A 219 -20.84 3.64 -6.27
CA ALA A 219 -19.78 3.63 -5.28
C ALA A 219 -18.60 4.47 -5.76
N ALA A 220 -17.98 5.18 -4.83
CA ALA A 220 -16.78 5.96 -5.07
C ALA A 220 -15.76 5.73 -3.94
N GLY A 221 -14.49 5.66 -4.30
CA GLY A 221 -13.40 5.49 -3.34
C GLY A 221 -12.35 6.59 -3.50
N PRO A 222 -11.50 6.77 -2.47
CA PRO A 222 -10.42 7.76 -2.45
C PRO A 222 -9.24 7.36 -3.36
N GLY A 223 -9.45 6.60 -4.42
CA GLY A 223 -8.36 6.00 -5.20
C GLY A 223 -7.52 4.96 -4.42
N PRO A 224 -6.37 4.55 -4.98
CA PRO A 224 -5.53 3.52 -4.38
C PRO A 224 -4.86 3.99 -3.10
N TYR A 225 -4.75 3.08 -2.13
CA TYR A 225 -3.93 3.18 -0.93
C TYR A 225 -3.50 1.79 -0.51
N ASN A 226 -2.46 1.71 0.30
CA ASN A 226 -1.91 0.45 0.79
C ASN A 226 -2.25 0.26 2.26
N SER A 227 -2.65 -0.95 2.60
CA SER A 227 -3.03 -1.37 3.94
C SER A 227 -1.93 -2.21 4.57
N ILE A 228 -1.05 -2.78 3.74
CA ILE A 228 0.14 -3.53 4.14
C ILE A 228 1.37 -2.83 3.56
N ILE A 229 2.24 -2.28 4.42
CA ILE A 229 3.43 -1.53 4.02
C ILE A 229 4.68 -2.18 4.63
N PRO A 230 5.57 -2.81 3.85
CA PRO A 230 6.83 -3.34 4.36
C PRO A 230 7.77 -2.21 4.79
N PHE A 231 8.37 -2.34 5.97
CA PHE A 231 9.29 -1.35 6.51
C PHE A 231 10.25 -1.96 7.54
N ASN A 232 11.56 -1.82 7.33
CA ASN A 232 12.62 -2.28 8.23
C ASN A 232 12.46 -3.75 8.70
N GLY A 233 12.15 -4.64 7.76
CA GLY A 233 11.94 -6.07 8.03
C GLY A 233 10.64 -6.42 8.76
N ASN A 234 9.76 -5.42 8.97
CA ASN A 234 8.46 -5.55 9.59
C ASN A 234 7.37 -5.10 8.61
N TRP A 235 6.11 -5.14 9.06
CA TRP A 235 4.96 -4.76 8.25
C TRP A 235 4.10 -3.74 8.98
N ILE A 236 3.87 -2.58 8.37
CA ILE A 236 2.97 -1.56 8.88
C ILE A 236 1.57 -1.86 8.35
N LEU A 237 0.60 -1.95 9.27
CA LEU A 237 -0.79 -2.30 9.00
C LEU A 237 -1.68 -1.07 9.17
N PHE A 238 -2.32 -0.67 8.08
CA PHE A 238 -3.31 0.40 8.04
C PHE A 238 -4.71 -0.18 7.86
N GLU A 239 -5.55 -0.05 8.88
CA GLU A 239 -6.98 -0.32 8.81
C GLU A 239 -7.73 1.00 9.02
N ALA A 240 -8.55 1.38 8.05
CA ALA A 240 -9.24 2.67 8.01
C ALA A 240 -10.13 2.91 9.25
N SER A 241 -10.62 1.83 9.86
CA SER A 241 -11.44 1.85 11.07
C SER A 241 -10.65 2.15 12.35
N ALA A 242 -9.33 2.01 12.32
CA ALA A 242 -8.49 2.11 13.51
C ALA A 242 -8.01 3.54 13.78
N ASP A 243 -7.95 3.89 15.06
CA ASP A 243 -7.35 5.14 15.54
C ASP A 243 -5.82 5.08 15.63
N THR A 244 -5.24 3.92 15.32
CA THR A 244 -3.81 3.68 15.42
C THR A 244 -3.37 2.79 14.27
N VAL A 245 -2.28 3.20 13.62
CA VAL A 245 -1.51 2.37 12.70
C VAL A 245 -0.52 1.56 13.52
N TYR A 246 -0.39 0.27 13.20
CA TYR A 246 0.47 -0.66 13.95
C TYR A 246 1.60 -1.19 13.08
N THR A 247 2.73 -1.48 13.70
CA THR A 247 3.78 -2.34 13.14
C THR A 247 3.55 -3.76 13.62
N LEU A 248 3.37 -4.69 12.69
CA LEU A 248 3.40 -6.13 12.89
C LEU A 248 4.84 -6.60 12.95
N MET A 249 5.23 -7.10 14.12
CA MET A 249 6.55 -7.63 14.42
C MET A 249 6.68 -9.10 13.98
N PRO A 250 7.90 -9.67 13.90
CA PRO A 250 8.13 -11.05 13.46
C PRO A 250 7.53 -12.11 14.41
N ASP A 251 7.32 -11.75 15.68
CA ASP A 251 6.61 -12.58 16.66
C ASP A 251 5.07 -12.43 16.60
N TYR A 252 4.58 -11.74 15.57
CA TYR A 252 3.18 -11.37 15.32
C TYR A 252 2.58 -10.41 16.35
N SER A 253 3.39 -9.80 17.23
CA SER A 253 2.92 -8.74 18.10
C SER A 253 2.67 -7.45 17.32
N LEU A 254 1.67 -6.68 17.75
CA LEU A 254 1.38 -5.36 17.19
C LEU A 254 1.96 -4.27 18.08
N ARG A 255 2.80 -3.41 17.51
CA ARG A 255 3.34 -2.22 18.17
C ARG A 255 2.68 -0.96 17.61
N PRO A 256 2.02 -0.13 18.43
CA PRO A 256 1.50 1.17 18.00
C PRO A 256 2.59 2.03 17.35
N LEU A 257 2.33 2.57 16.16
CA LEU A 257 3.28 3.43 15.43
C LEU A 257 2.78 4.88 15.34
N ILE A 258 1.58 5.07 14.81
CA ILE A 258 0.95 6.40 14.68
C ILE A 258 -0.46 6.32 15.24
N ALA A 259 -0.80 7.19 16.20
CA ALA A 259 -2.15 7.36 16.71
C ALA A 259 -2.72 8.70 16.22
N ARG A 260 -3.99 8.72 15.83
CA ARG A 260 -4.69 9.93 15.39
C ARG A 260 -5.48 10.60 16.51
N THR A 261 -5.65 11.91 16.40
CA THR A 261 -6.63 12.69 17.16
C THR A 261 -7.37 13.64 16.22
N PRO A 262 -8.71 13.81 16.35
CA PRO A 262 -9.62 13.03 17.19
C PRO A 262 -9.81 11.59 16.64
N PRO A 263 -10.41 10.67 17.42
CA PRO A 263 -10.75 9.32 16.95
C PRO A 263 -11.64 9.33 15.69
N ILE A 264 -11.42 8.42 14.73
CA ILE A 264 -12.16 8.35 13.46
C ILE A 264 -13.66 8.25 13.66
N HIS A 265 -14.10 7.45 14.64
CA HIS A 265 -15.52 7.23 14.95
C HIS A 265 -16.24 8.47 15.52
N THR A 266 -15.51 9.56 15.82
CA THR A 266 -16.09 10.82 16.30
C THR A 266 -16.20 11.87 15.19
N MET A 267 -15.72 11.59 13.98
CA MET A 267 -15.72 12.53 12.87
C MET A 267 -16.85 12.25 11.88
N ASP A 268 -17.54 13.33 11.47
CA ASP A 268 -18.52 13.33 10.38
C ASP A 268 -18.40 14.66 9.60
N PRO A 269 -17.95 14.65 8.32
CA PRO A 269 -17.49 13.48 7.57
C PRO A 269 -16.16 12.93 8.12
N GLY A 270 -15.95 11.62 8.00
CA GLY A 270 -14.70 10.98 8.41
C GLY A 270 -13.50 11.49 7.63
N VAL A 271 -12.41 11.85 8.32
CA VAL A 271 -11.13 12.22 7.70
C VAL A 271 -10.11 11.14 8.01
N PHE A 272 -9.59 10.46 6.98
CA PHE A 272 -8.68 9.32 7.11
C PHE A 272 -7.24 9.77 6.93
N VAL A 273 -6.33 9.32 7.81
CA VAL A 273 -4.89 9.54 7.66
C VAL A 273 -4.28 8.30 7.01
N VAL A 274 -3.81 8.45 5.78
CA VAL A 274 -3.31 7.35 4.97
C VAL A 274 -1.81 7.49 4.81
N LEU A 275 -1.08 6.42 5.09
CA LEU A 275 0.35 6.36 4.85
C LEU A 275 0.64 6.19 3.35
N ARG A 276 1.74 6.80 2.92
CA ARG A 276 2.25 6.75 1.56
C ARG A 276 3.65 6.15 1.58
N LEU A 277 4.66 6.97 1.32
CA LEU A 277 6.06 6.59 1.39
C LEU A 277 6.54 6.67 2.83
N ILE A 278 7.23 5.63 3.28
CA ILE A 278 7.87 5.59 4.60
C ILE A 278 9.36 5.33 4.35
N SER A 279 10.20 6.22 4.88
CA SER A 279 11.65 6.07 4.90
C SER A 279 12.16 6.17 6.33
N ASP A 280 13.45 5.97 6.57
CA ASP A 280 14.03 6.07 7.91
C ASP A 280 13.82 7.45 8.55
N ARG A 281 13.83 8.51 7.72
CA ARG A 281 13.67 9.89 8.21
C ARG A 281 12.24 10.43 8.08
N TYR A 282 11.53 10.09 7.02
CA TYR A 282 10.28 10.77 6.67
C TYR A 282 9.13 9.79 6.53
N TYR A 283 8.04 10.04 7.26
CA TYR A 283 6.78 9.31 7.11
C TYR A 283 5.80 10.20 6.37
N PHE A 284 5.57 9.94 5.09
CA PHE A 284 4.66 10.73 4.26
C PHE A 284 3.22 10.23 4.41
N MET A 285 2.30 11.18 4.59
CA MET A 285 0.90 10.94 4.89
C MET A 285 0.00 11.87 4.08
N GLU A 286 -1.23 11.40 3.90
CA GLU A 286 -2.33 12.21 3.39
C GLU A 286 -3.50 12.16 4.35
N SER A 287 -4.11 13.31 4.65
CA SER A 287 -5.46 13.31 5.20
C SER A 287 -6.47 13.41 4.05
N VAL A 288 -7.49 12.56 4.07
CA VAL A 288 -8.51 12.47 3.02
C VAL A 288 -9.88 12.55 3.67
N THR A 289 -10.65 13.58 3.34
CA THR A 289 -12.03 13.72 3.82
C THR A 289 -12.95 12.84 2.99
N ASN A 290 -13.73 11.96 3.62
CA ASN A 290 -14.58 10.96 2.97
C ASN A 290 -15.92 11.56 2.53
N ILE A 291 -15.86 12.50 1.59
CA ILE A 291 -17.01 13.12 0.92
C ILE A 291 -16.89 12.95 -0.59
N TYR A 292 -18.00 12.75 -1.28
CA TYR A 292 -18.03 12.60 -2.73
C TYR A 292 -19.40 13.01 -3.27
N ASP A 293 -19.42 13.80 -4.34
CA ASP A 293 -20.62 14.17 -5.07
C ASP A 293 -20.69 13.35 -6.37
N PHE A 294 -21.66 12.44 -6.44
CA PHE A 294 -21.85 11.59 -7.62
C PHE A 294 -22.35 12.34 -8.86
N ASN A 295 -22.84 13.58 -8.73
CA ASN A 295 -23.30 14.39 -9.87
C ASN A 295 -22.14 15.10 -10.56
N THR A 296 -21.17 15.60 -9.78
CA THR A 296 -19.98 16.30 -10.31
C THR A 296 -18.80 15.36 -10.53
N GLY A 297 -18.77 14.23 -9.83
CA GLY A 297 -17.63 13.31 -9.80
C GLY A 297 -16.48 13.80 -8.92
N GLU A 298 -16.69 14.85 -8.12
CA GLU A 298 -15.68 15.47 -7.26
C GLU A 298 -15.80 15.00 -5.81
N GLY A 299 -14.67 14.87 -5.12
CA GLY A 299 -14.64 14.50 -3.72
C GLY A 299 -13.26 14.10 -3.24
N PHE A 300 -13.21 13.51 -2.04
CA PHE A 300 -11.99 13.06 -1.38
C PHE A 300 -10.88 14.13 -1.31
N PRO A 301 -11.18 15.36 -0.83
CA PRO A 301 -10.17 16.42 -0.76
C PRO A 301 -9.03 15.98 0.16
N ARG A 302 -7.80 16.36 -0.23
CA ARG A 302 -6.57 15.88 0.39
C ARG A 302 -5.71 16.99 0.95
N LYS A 303 -5.02 16.70 2.05
CA LYS A 303 -3.84 17.47 2.50
C LYS A 303 -2.64 16.54 2.57
N TYR A 304 -1.48 17.05 2.19
CA TYR A 304 -0.22 16.31 2.11
C TYR A 304 0.74 16.81 3.19
N PHE A 305 1.15 15.92 4.09
CA PHE A 305 2.07 16.24 5.17
C PHE A 305 2.99 15.06 5.47
N ALA A 306 4.08 15.33 6.18
CA ALA A 306 5.03 14.31 6.58
C ALA A 306 5.50 14.54 8.02
N TYR A 307 5.92 13.47 8.67
CA TYR A 307 6.61 13.51 9.96
C TYR A 307 8.12 13.31 9.76
N ASP A 308 8.93 14.23 10.26
CA ASP A 308 10.39 14.09 10.33
C ASP A 308 10.76 13.41 11.65
N THR A 309 11.28 12.19 11.58
CA THR A 309 11.63 11.38 12.77
C THR A 309 12.79 11.96 13.57
N GLN A 310 13.66 12.75 12.94
CA GLN A 310 14.80 13.39 13.60
C GLN A 310 14.37 14.67 14.32
N GLU A 311 13.60 15.52 13.63
CA GLU A 311 13.08 16.76 14.21
C GLU A 311 11.87 16.53 15.13
N LYS A 312 11.25 15.35 15.05
CA LYS A 312 10.01 14.97 15.71
C LYS A 312 8.86 15.94 15.43
N LYS A 313 8.75 16.40 14.18
CA LYS A 313 7.80 17.44 13.77
C LYS A 313 7.07 17.08 12.48
N PHE A 314 5.82 17.51 12.40
CA PHE A 314 5.03 17.48 11.19
C PHE A 314 5.24 18.73 10.34
N PHE A 315 5.15 18.57 9.03
CA PHE A 315 5.26 19.66 8.06
C PHE A 315 4.49 19.33 6.78
N ASN A 316 4.01 20.35 6.08
CA ASN A 316 3.52 20.23 4.71
C ASN A 316 4.71 20.12 3.75
N TYR A 317 4.57 19.42 2.63
CA TYR A 317 5.68 19.22 1.71
C TYR A 317 5.34 19.50 0.25
N ILE A 318 6.37 19.81 -0.53
CA ILE A 318 6.42 19.55 -1.97
C ILE A 318 7.65 18.68 -2.20
N THR A 319 7.52 17.64 -3.00
CA THR A 319 8.65 16.77 -3.36
C THR A 319 8.96 16.89 -4.85
N TYR A 320 10.24 16.89 -5.18
CA TYR A 320 10.73 16.95 -6.56
C TYR A 320 11.55 15.71 -6.91
N ASN A 321 11.54 15.37 -8.19
CA ASN A 321 12.48 14.43 -8.77
C ASN A 321 13.68 15.21 -9.34
N ASP A 322 14.89 14.97 -8.80
CA ASP A 322 16.09 15.68 -9.24
C ASP A 322 16.54 15.30 -10.64
N ASP A 323 16.06 14.25 -11.29
CA ASP A 323 16.48 13.96 -12.67
C ASP A 323 15.75 14.82 -13.72
N TYR A 324 14.89 15.76 -13.29
CA TYR A 324 14.35 16.84 -14.12
C TYR A 324 15.18 18.12 -13.99
N SER A 325 15.36 18.87 -15.09
CA SER A 325 16.08 20.15 -15.08
C SER A 325 15.27 21.31 -14.46
N TYR A 326 14.02 21.06 -14.09
CA TYR A 326 13.12 21.99 -13.42
C TYR A 326 12.48 21.31 -12.20
N LYS A 327 11.83 22.09 -11.33
CA LYS A 327 11.11 21.60 -10.14
C LYS A 327 9.84 20.81 -10.54
N LYS A 328 10.01 19.59 -11.04
CA LYS A 328 8.93 18.66 -11.35
C LYS A 328 8.38 18.07 -10.05
N GLU A 329 7.24 18.57 -9.62
CA GLU A 329 6.53 18.06 -8.45
C GLU A 329 6.09 16.60 -8.67
N ILE A 330 6.25 15.79 -7.63
CA ILE A 330 5.84 14.39 -7.57
C ILE A 330 5.07 14.13 -6.26
N TYR A 331 4.15 13.16 -6.30
CA TYR A 331 3.29 12.81 -5.17
C TYR A 331 3.60 11.42 -4.66
N MET A 332 3.69 11.24 -3.34
CA MET A 332 4.07 9.96 -2.75
C MET A 332 3.06 8.82 -3.02
N VAL A 333 1.80 9.16 -3.34
CA VAL A 333 0.79 8.20 -3.80
C VAL A 333 1.16 7.47 -5.09
N THR A 334 2.08 8.01 -5.89
CA THR A 334 2.53 7.35 -7.14
C THR A 334 3.54 6.23 -6.90
N PHE A 335 3.97 6.01 -5.64
CA PHE A 335 4.99 5.04 -5.26
C PHE A 335 4.44 4.03 -4.22
N PRO A 336 3.47 3.16 -4.58
CA PRO A 336 3.08 2.06 -3.71
C PRO A 336 4.25 1.08 -3.44
N PRO A 337 4.27 0.40 -2.28
CA PRO A 337 5.19 -0.70 -2.03
C PRO A 337 5.03 -1.82 -3.04
N ILE A 338 6.16 -2.40 -3.47
CA ILE A 338 6.18 -3.42 -4.52
C ILE A 338 6.75 -4.77 -4.07
N ASN A 339 7.45 -4.82 -2.92
CA ASN A 339 7.99 -6.04 -2.35
C ASN A 339 8.26 -5.91 -0.83
N SER A 340 8.56 -7.04 -0.19
CA SER A 340 8.86 -7.14 1.24
C SER A 340 10.12 -6.38 1.70
N LYS A 341 10.95 -5.91 0.76
CA LYS A 341 12.18 -5.14 1.07
C LYS A 341 11.93 -3.65 1.28
N GLY A 342 10.68 -3.20 1.14
CA GLY A 342 10.32 -1.78 1.26
C GLY A 342 10.66 -0.97 0.01
N GLU A 343 10.91 -1.62 -1.13
CA GLU A 343 11.00 -0.92 -2.40
C GLU A 343 9.61 -0.45 -2.86
N LEU A 344 9.58 0.68 -3.56
CA LEU A 344 8.37 1.33 -4.05
C LEU A 344 8.47 1.49 -5.55
N CYS A 345 7.35 1.35 -6.26
CA CYS A 345 7.34 1.33 -7.70
C CYS A 345 6.37 2.34 -8.30
N SER A 346 6.83 3.07 -9.31
CA SER A 346 6.01 3.87 -10.21
C SER A 346 6.39 3.58 -11.65
N THR A 347 5.71 4.21 -12.61
CA THR A 347 6.08 4.11 -14.04
C THR A 347 5.88 5.43 -14.77
N ILE A 348 6.70 5.69 -15.78
CA ILE A 348 6.61 6.89 -16.64
C ILE A 348 6.42 6.43 -18.09
N ASN A 349 5.52 7.08 -18.84
CA ASN A 349 5.37 6.78 -20.28
C ASN A 349 6.65 7.11 -21.04
N ALA A 350 7.04 6.23 -21.96
CA ALA A 350 8.15 6.51 -22.88
C ALA A 350 7.87 7.77 -23.72
N SER A 351 6.66 7.91 -24.27
CA SER A 351 6.23 9.11 -25.01
C SER A 351 6.46 10.42 -24.25
N ASP A 352 6.15 10.46 -22.95
CA ASP A 352 6.31 11.65 -22.11
C ASP A 352 7.80 11.95 -21.90
N LEU A 353 8.62 10.92 -21.66
CA LEU A 353 10.07 11.05 -21.53
C LEU A 353 10.74 11.49 -22.81
N CYS A 354 10.35 10.94 -23.96
CA CYS A 354 10.87 11.34 -25.28
C CYS A 354 10.57 12.82 -25.56
N GLN A 355 9.36 13.30 -25.22
CA GLN A 355 9.02 14.72 -25.36
C GLN A 355 9.83 15.61 -24.42
N ASP A 356 9.99 15.21 -23.15
CA ASP A 356 10.78 15.98 -22.18
C ASP A 356 12.28 15.97 -22.54
N TYR A 357 12.79 14.86 -23.09
CA TYR A 357 14.15 14.75 -23.62
C TYR A 357 14.37 15.73 -24.78
N LYS A 358 13.49 15.72 -25.80
CA LYS A 358 13.55 16.66 -26.94
C LYS A 358 13.50 18.13 -26.51
N ARG A 359 12.83 18.42 -25.39
CA ARG A 359 12.72 19.77 -24.81
C ARG A 359 13.87 20.15 -23.86
N GLY A 360 14.86 19.29 -23.65
CA GLY A 360 15.98 19.54 -22.73
C GLY A 360 15.57 19.60 -21.25
N LYS A 361 14.47 18.92 -20.88
CA LYS A 361 13.89 18.95 -19.53
C LYS A 361 14.45 17.90 -18.57
N LEU A 362 15.32 17.01 -19.05
CA LEU A 362 15.87 15.89 -18.30
C LEU A 362 17.37 16.09 -18.03
N LYS A 363 17.85 15.60 -16.90
CA LYS A 363 19.28 15.50 -16.54
C LYS A 363 19.54 14.14 -15.87
N GLY A 364 20.81 13.87 -15.53
CA GLY A 364 21.20 12.65 -14.82
C GLY A 364 20.80 11.36 -15.53
N LYS A 365 20.44 10.34 -14.73
CA LYS A 365 20.15 8.98 -15.24
C LYS A 365 18.89 8.94 -16.09
N LEU A 366 17.88 9.76 -15.76
CA LEU A 366 16.63 9.78 -16.52
C LEU A 366 16.86 10.28 -17.95
N LYS A 367 17.78 11.24 -18.14
CA LYS A 367 18.18 11.70 -19.47
C LYS A 367 18.87 10.60 -20.27
N GLU A 368 19.75 9.83 -19.63
CA GLU A 368 20.45 8.70 -20.27
C GLU A 368 19.47 7.63 -20.74
N VAL A 369 18.50 7.26 -19.89
CA VAL A 369 17.44 6.31 -20.26
C VAL A 369 16.59 6.86 -21.41
N ALA A 370 16.12 8.11 -21.30
CA ALA A 370 15.27 8.72 -22.32
C ALA A 370 15.95 8.87 -23.69
N ALA A 371 17.29 8.93 -23.73
CA ALA A 371 18.04 8.98 -24.99
C ALA A 371 18.01 7.66 -25.79
N THR A 372 17.56 6.57 -25.16
CA THR A 372 17.48 5.22 -25.76
C THR A 372 16.06 4.76 -26.11
N LEU A 373 15.06 5.58 -25.80
CA LEU A 373 13.65 5.25 -25.96
C LEU A 373 13.09 5.78 -27.28
N GLU A 374 12.14 5.05 -27.84
CA GLU A 374 11.21 5.51 -28.85
C GLU A 374 9.85 5.87 -28.21
N GLU A 375 9.01 6.64 -28.91
CA GLU A 375 7.74 7.14 -28.34
C GLU A 375 6.70 6.03 -28.08
N ASP A 376 6.79 4.92 -28.81
CA ASP A 376 5.93 3.75 -28.74
C ASP A 376 6.46 2.64 -27.81
N ASP A 377 7.61 2.88 -27.17
CA ASP A 377 8.14 1.96 -26.17
C ASP A 377 7.21 1.80 -24.96
N ASN A 378 7.33 0.64 -24.31
CA ASN A 378 6.73 0.37 -23.02
C ASN A 378 7.17 1.42 -21.99
N ARG A 379 6.34 1.57 -20.94
CA ARG A 379 6.64 2.50 -19.86
C ARG A 379 7.94 2.12 -19.14
N VAL A 380 8.68 3.13 -18.70
CA VAL A 380 9.86 2.96 -17.85
C VAL A 380 9.42 2.75 -16.41
N VAL A 381 9.90 1.68 -15.78
CA VAL A 381 9.71 1.43 -14.35
C VAL A 381 10.60 2.37 -13.55
N VAL A 382 10.02 3.05 -12.57
CA VAL A 382 10.74 3.88 -11.60
C VAL A 382 10.71 3.15 -10.27
N LEU A 383 11.85 2.63 -9.86
CA LEU A 383 11.99 2.00 -8.57
C LEU A 383 12.64 2.95 -7.59
N VAL A 384 12.07 3.05 -6.40
CA VAL A 384 12.53 3.89 -5.30
C VAL A 384 12.81 3.00 -4.11
N ARG A 385 14.01 3.10 -3.53
CA ARG A 385 14.42 2.27 -2.40
C ARG A 385 15.06 3.11 -1.29
N PRO A 386 14.97 2.67 -0.02
CA PRO A 386 15.71 3.31 1.06
C PRO A 386 17.21 3.37 0.74
N LYS A 387 17.85 4.49 1.10
CA LYS A 387 19.31 4.60 1.00
C LYS A 387 19.97 3.65 2.00
N LYS A 388 21.08 3.05 1.58
CA LYS A 388 21.92 2.22 2.46
C LYS A 388 22.77 3.04 3.42
#